data_AF-A0A964BRW9-F1
#
_entry.id   AF-A0A964BRW9-F1
#
_cell.length_a   1.000
_cell.length_b   1.000
_cell.length_c   1.000
_cell.angle_alpha   90.00
_cell.angle_beta   90.00
_cell.angle_gamma   90.00
#
_symmetry.space_group_name_H-M   'P 1'
#
loop_
_entity.id
_entity.type
_entity.pdbx_description
1 polymer ?
#
loop_
_entity_poly.entity_id
_entity_poly.type
_entity_poly.pdbx_seq_one_letter_code
_entity_poly.pdbx_strand_id
1 'polypeptide(L)'
;MLKYETGTFTVDSQGKIEVDYLFDGGFFQGELGLFNLEGMDAFDPNSTEFVLEAVRRVSTRSNLGHIVINDDVDGARFESKLSYEPNFNSGEYQDIQTFEINPGAAVAFILAPNTSFGDILSDLNNISEFEKRPLFSIPELNLNESSSPQAQFVDINGNGTIGISDLPLENSKRDYNDLIYQVRGLEGNLPNIENRIDSNRDWRESPIGQEILEYTKSSNLNEPVVPEPEVVPEPDLGEGVFEVGETGEIKVDYLFDGGFFQGEVGIFSLEDLNPNDFASEAFVEEAVNRAKSNSTQGHIVISDATEGAKFSGDLEWEADFNRGEYSAKQSFEMNPGDIFGVVLVPDGTFDELLINPSASNSPLFSLPTANTNGQGQIAEIFATKGRTIVSLEDTFASPKSSIDYNDVILSIEGAEAIGISAIADVIGDNRNWLETEIGEAILAYGDDADL
;
A
#
# COMPACT_ATOMS: atom_id res chain seq x y z
N MET A 1 -13.28 17.91 37.02
CA MET A 1 -13.63 18.79 35.89
C MET A 1 -12.46 18.68 34.94
N LEU A 2 -12.67 18.19 33.71
CA LEU A 2 -11.58 18.06 32.75
C LEU A 2 -11.00 19.46 32.48
N LYS A 3 -9.67 19.56 32.50
CA LYS A 3 -8.94 20.82 32.28
C LYS A 3 -8.95 21.23 30.79
N TYR A 4 -9.30 20.30 29.90
CA TYR A 4 -9.25 20.42 28.45
C TYR A 4 -10.65 20.18 27.87
N GLU A 5 -11.08 21.04 26.95
CA GLU A 5 -12.43 20.99 26.36
C GLU A 5 -12.44 20.37 24.96
N THR A 6 -11.28 20.13 24.35
CA THR A 6 -11.10 19.59 22.99
C THR A 6 -9.92 18.61 22.97
N GLY A 7 -9.96 17.63 22.07
CA GLY A 7 -8.84 16.69 21.89
C GLY A 7 -8.74 15.59 22.95
N THR A 8 -9.81 15.38 23.71
CA THR A 8 -9.89 14.36 24.75
C THR A 8 -10.91 13.30 24.37
N PHE A 9 -10.66 12.08 24.81
CA PHE A 9 -11.55 10.95 24.57
C PHE A 9 -11.93 10.29 25.88
N THR A 10 -13.13 9.74 25.96
CA THR A 10 -13.57 8.89 27.06
C THR A 10 -13.59 7.44 26.60
N VAL A 11 -12.91 6.57 27.32
CA VAL A 11 -12.94 5.13 27.06
C VAL A 11 -14.34 4.61 27.37
N ASP A 12 -14.89 3.80 26.47
CA ASP A 12 -16.23 3.27 26.61
C ASP A 12 -16.36 2.27 27.78
N SER A 13 -17.55 1.68 27.90
CA SER A 13 -17.84 0.71 28.97
C SER A 13 -17.09 -0.63 28.86
N GLN A 14 -16.55 -0.97 27.68
CA GLN A 14 -15.84 -2.23 27.44
C GLN A 14 -14.35 -2.10 27.79
N GLY A 15 -13.78 -0.90 27.71
CA GLY A 15 -12.36 -0.70 28.01
C GLY A 15 -11.42 -1.24 26.94
N LYS A 16 -11.97 -1.56 25.76
CA LYS A 16 -11.23 -2.04 24.59
C LYS A 16 -11.21 -0.95 23.55
N ILE A 17 -10.02 -0.65 23.04
CA ILE A 17 -9.78 0.40 22.07
C ILE A 17 -9.20 -0.27 20.84
N GLU A 18 -9.89 -0.17 19.73
CA GLU A 18 -9.42 -0.71 18.45
C GLU A 18 -8.85 0.44 17.63
N VAL A 19 -7.66 0.27 17.06
CA VAL A 19 -7.00 1.24 16.19
C VAL A 19 -6.68 0.57 14.86
N ASP A 20 -7.09 1.20 13.78
CA ASP A 20 -6.83 0.77 12.41
C ASP A 20 -6.05 1.86 11.70
N TYR A 21 -4.80 1.57 11.29
CA TYR A 21 -3.98 2.51 10.55
C TYR A 21 -4.42 2.52 9.09
N LEU A 22 -4.96 3.63 8.61
CA LEU A 22 -5.66 3.68 7.32
C LEU A 22 -4.80 4.21 6.19
N PHE A 23 -4.11 5.34 6.37
CA PHE A 23 -3.38 5.95 5.27
C PHE A 23 -2.20 6.78 5.78
N ASP A 24 -1.11 6.75 5.02
CA ASP A 24 0.11 7.53 5.26
C ASP A 24 0.45 8.38 4.03
N GLY A 25 0.18 9.67 4.13
CA GLY A 25 0.58 10.68 3.15
C GLY A 25 1.77 11.53 3.60
N GLY A 26 2.37 11.23 4.75
CA GLY A 26 3.35 12.08 5.43
C GLY A 26 4.77 11.57 5.26
N PHE A 27 5.72 12.46 5.03
CA PHE A 27 7.13 12.04 4.89
C PHE A 27 7.76 11.58 6.23
N PHE A 28 7.20 12.00 7.37
CA PHE A 28 7.80 11.72 8.67
C PHE A 28 7.30 10.42 9.29
N GLN A 29 8.18 9.43 9.29
CA GLN A 29 8.00 8.20 10.05
C GLN A 29 8.10 8.46 11.56
N GLY A 30 7.07 8.10 12.32
CA GLY A 30 6.98 8.37 13.75
C GLY A 30 6.16 7.36 14.55
N GLU A 31 5.87 7.70 15.80
CA GLU A 31 5.03 6.86 16.67
C GLU A 31 3.78 7.62 17.12
N LEU A 32 2.61 7.00 16.97
CA LEU A 32 1.36 7.46 17.57
C LEU A 32 1.14 6.74 18.90
N GLY A 33 0.88 7.52 19.94
CA GLY A 33 0.64 7.03 21.29
C GLY A 33 -0.70 7.50 21.85
N LEU A 34 -1.26 6.67 22.74
CA LEU A 34 -2.47 6.95 23.51
C LEU A 34 -2.12 6.93 25.00
N PHE A 35 -2.48 7.98 25.74
CA PHE A 35 -2.18 8.06 27.18
C PHE A 35 -3.37 8.52 28.01
N ASN A 36 -3.42 8.01 29.24
CA ASN A 36 -4.42 8.36 30.25
C ASN A 36 -4.12 9.75 30.84
N LEU A 37 -5.16 10.55 31.06
CA LEU A 37 -5.07 11.91 31.61
C LEU A 37 -5.18 11.97 33.14
N GLU A 38 -5.45 10.84 33.82
CA GLU A 38 -5.56 10.79 35.28
C GLU A 38 -4.26 11.26 35.95
N GLY A 39 -4.35 12.30 36.79
CA GLY A 39 -3.20 12.89 37.47
C GLY A 39 -2.30 13.79 36.60
N MET A 40 -2.61 13.96 35.30
CA MET A 40 -1.86 14.89 34.43
C MET A 40 -2.12 16.36 34.79
N ASP A 41 -3.17 16.65 35.56
CA ASP A 41 -3.50 17.99 36.07
C ASP A 41 -2.47 18.53 37.09
N ALA A 42 -1.61 17.65 37.62
CA ALA A 42 -0.48 18.01 38.47
C ALA A 42 0.67 18.72 37.72
N PHE A 43 0.67 18.67 36.38
CA PHE A 43 1.69 19.30 35.55
C PHE A 43 1.14 20.56 34.85
N ASP A 44 2.04 21.52 34.60
CA ASP A 44 1.70 22.70 33.81
C ASP A 44 1.54 22.30 32.33
N PRO A 45 0.47 22.75 31.64
CA PRO A 45 0.30 22.48 30.21
C PRO A 45 1.51 23.02 29.43
N ASN A 46 1.97 22.28 28.42
CA ASN A 46 3.18 22.57 27.62
C ASN A 46 4.52 22.51 28.39
N SER A 47 4.55 22.10 29.67
CA SER A 47 5.81 21.93 30.37
C SER A 47 6.54 20.67 29.89
N THR A 48 7.87 20.67 29.96
CA THR A 48 8.68 19.49 29.64
C THR A 48 8.29 18.29 30.51
N GLU A 49 7.91 18.53 31.77
CA GLU A 49 7.43 17.49 32.69
C GLU A 49 6.11 16.86 32.24
N PHE A 50 5.16 17.66 31.72
CA PHE A 50 3.92 17.14 31.15
C PHE A 50 4.23 16.22 29.95
N VAL A 51 5.05 16.69 29.01
CA VAL A 51 5.41 15.93 27.80
C VAL A 51 6.10 14.62 28.20
N LEU A 52 7.08 14.67 29.11
CA LEU A 52 7.78 13.47 29.56
C LEU A 52 6.89 12.48 30.29
N GLU A 53 5.92 12.95 31.08
CA GLU A 53 4.97 12.06 31.71
C GLU A 53 4.05 11.39 30.68
N ALA A 54 3.54 12.14 29.69
CA ALA A 54 2.76 11.55 28.58
C ALA A 54 3.56 10.50 27.82
N VAL A 55 4.80 10.82 27.44
CA VAL A 55 5.72 9.90 26.73
C VAL A 55 6.03 8.66 27.58
N ARG A 56 6.25 8.80 28.90
CA ARG A 56 6.44 7.64 29.78
C ARG A 56 5.22 6.74 29.82
N ARG A 57 4.02 7.32 29.85
CA ARG A 57 2.76 6.58 29.93
C ARG A 57 2.53 5.73 28.69
N VAL A 58 2.73 6.28 27.49
CA VAL A 58 2.59 5.51 26.23
C VAL A 58 3.56 4.33 26.19
N SER A 59 4.79 4.49 26.71
CA SER A 59 5.79 3.42 26.75
C SER A 59 5.50 2.31 27.77
N THR A 60 4.50 2.45 28.65
CA THR A 60 4.21 1.43 29.68
C THR A 60 3.46 0.21 29.17
N ARG A 61 2.76 0.32 28.03
CA ARG A 61 1.88 -0.71 27.48
C ARG A 61 0.87 -1.21 28.52
N SER A 62 0.19 -0.27 29.17
CA SER A 62 -0.68 -0.54 30.32
C SER A 62 -1.90 0.37 30.31
N ASN A 63 -2.72 0.32 31.36
CA ASN A 63 -3.82 1.27 31.58
C ASN A 63 -3.41 2.75 31.64
N LEU A 64 -2.10 3.04 31.71
CA LEU A 64 -1.57 4.39 31.59
C LEU A 64 -1.42 4.84 30.15
N GLY A 65 -1.19 3.93 29.20
CA GLY A 65 -1.02 4.25 27.80
C GLY A 65 -0.33 3.14 26.99
N HIS A 66 -0.42 3.30 25.68
CA HIS A 66 0.14 2.40 24.66
C HIS A 66 0.72 3.21 23.51
N ILE A 67 1.70 2.63 22.81
CA ILE A 67 2.05 3.00 21.44
C ILE A 67 1.07 2.22 20.56
N VAL A 68 0.34 2.91 19.69
CA VAL A 68 -0.76 2.32 18.92
C VAL A 68 -0.47 2.21 17.43
N ILE A 69 0.47 3.01 16.91
CA ILE A 69 1.04 2.91 15.56
C ILE A 69 2.53 3.25 15.68
N ASN A 70 3.37 2.45 15.03
CA ASN A 70 4.78 2.74 14.78
C ASN A 70 5.03 2.74 13.27
N ASP A 71 4.96 3.93 12.69
CA ASP A 71 4.95 4.19 11.24
C ASP A 71 6.29 3.86 10.53
N ASP A 72 7.34 3.55 11.29
CA ASP A 72 8.59 3.00 10.74
C ASP A 72 8.46 1.53 10.33
N VAL A 73 7.46 0.81 10.87
CA VAL A 73 7.30 -0.65 10.69
C VAL A 73 5.86 -1.13 10.45
N ASP A 74 4.87 -0.36 10.88
CA ASP A 74 3.45 -0.64 10.69
C ASP A 74 2.98 0.04 9.40
N GLY A 75 2.58 -0.75 8.41
CA GLY A 75 1.95 -0.22 7.20
C GLY A 75 0.52 0.22 7.46
N ALA A 76 0.09 1.28 6.77
CA ALA A 76 -1.29 1.68 6.65
C ALA A 76 -2.06 0.75 5.69
N ARG A 77 -3.36 0.57 5.95
CA ARG A 77 -4.25 -0.30 5.18
C ARG A 77 -4.36 0.07 3.71
N PHE A 78 -4.44 1.36 3.41
CA PHE A 78 -4.66 1.88 2.07
C PHE A 78 -3.36 2.41 1.51
N GLU A 79 -2.89 1.78 0.43
CA GLU A 79 -1.70 2.21 -0.28
C GLU A 79 -2.07 3.01 -1.54
N SER A 80 -1.78 4.31 -1.55
CA SER A 80 -1.99 5.16 -2.73
C SER A 80 -1.19 6.45 -2.62
N LYS A 81 -0.89 7.07 -3.75
CA LYS A 81 -0.44 8.47 -3.79
C LYS A 81 -1.63 9.42 -3.90
N LEU A 82 -1.39 10.68 -3.60
CA LEU A 82 -2.30 11.78 -3.91
C LEU A 82 -1.70 12.63 -5.03
N SER A 83 -2.52 13.42 -5.73
CA SER A 83 -2.03 14.22 -6.87
C SER A 83 -0.97 15.26 -6.50
N TYR A 84 -0.77 15.52 -5.21
CA TYR A 84 0.14 16.53 -4.67
C TYR A 84 1.13 15.97 -3.63
N GLU A 85 1.12 14.66 -3.39
CA GLU A 85 1.97 13.99 -2.41
C GLU A 85 2.19 12.53 -2.80
N PRO A 86 3.43 12.02 -2.74
CA PRO A 86 3.68 10.61 -3.00
C PRO A 86 3.08 9.74 -1.87
N ASN A 87 3.03 8.44 -2.11
CA ASN A 87 2.77 7.48 -1.05
C ASN A 87 4.02 7.38 -0.15
N PHE A 88 3.86 7.58 1.15
CA PHE A 88 4.92 7.38 2.13
C PHE A 88 4.72 6.13 3.00
N ASN A 89 3.57 5.46 2.82
CA ASN A 89 3.25 4.23 3.51
C ASN A 89 4.40 3.23 3.42
N SER A 90 4.77 2.68 4.58
CA SER A 90 5.88 1.75 4.70
C SER A 90 5.62 0.72 5.78
N GLY A 91 6.18 -0.47 5.61
CA GLY A 91 5.95 -1.58 6.53
C GLY A 91 4.69 -2.39 6.18
N GLU A 92 4.39 -3.37 7.03
CA GLU A 92 3.31 -4.33 6.80
C GLU A 92 2.06 -3.90 7.55
N TYR A 93 0.89 -3.94 6.91
CA TYR A 93 -0.37 -3.65 7.57
C TYR A 93 -0.63 -4.67 8.70
N GLN A 94 -0.81 -4.20 9.93
CA GLN A 94 -0.90 -5.04 11.12
C GLN A 94 -2.32 -5.47 11.49
N ASP A 95 -3.31 -5.37 10.59
CA ASP A 95 -4.72 -5.49 10.95
C ASP A 95 -5.16 -4.49 12.04
N ILE A 96 -6.43 -4.56 12.44
CA ILE A 96 -6.98 -3.74 13.51
C ILE A 96 -6.36 -4.18 14.86
N GLN A 97 -5.60 -3.28 15.47
CA GLN A 97 -4.94 -3.51 16.75
C GLN A 97 -5.88 -3.21 17.93
N THR A 98 -5.86 -4.05 18.97
CA THR A 98 -6.70 -3.87 20.17
C THR A 98 -5.87 -3.58 21.41
N PHE A 99 -6.25 -2.53 22.14
CA PHE A 99 -5.61 -2.07 23.38
C PHE A 99 -6.60 -2.02 24.54
N GLU A 100 -6.12 -2.22 25.75
CA GLU A 100 -6.95 -2.16 26.96
C GLU A 100 -6.60 -0.94 27.82
N ILE A 101 -7.62 -0.14 28.14
CA ILE A 101 -7.57 0.95 29.12
C ILE A 101 -8.86 0.90 29.95
N ASN A 102 -8.76 1.22 31.24
CA ASN A 102 -9.89 1.21 32.16
C ASN A 102 -11.14 1.94 31.58
N PRO A 103 -12.33 1.31 31.62
CA PRO A 103 -13.57 1.94 31.22
C PRO A 103 -13.81 3.30 31.88
N GLY A 104 -14.27 4.28 31.11
CA GLY A 104 -14.52 5.65 31.56
C GLY A 104 -13.28 6.50 31.83
N ALA A 105 -12.07 5.99 31.58
CA ALA A 105 -10.86 6.80 31.65
C ALA A 105 -10.90 7.91 30.60
N ALA A 106 -10.36 9.08 30.95
CA ALA A 106 -10.10 10.15 30.00
C ALA A 106 -8.70 9.95 29.40
N VAL A 107 -8.59 9.95 28.07
CA VAL A 107 -7.35 9.72 27.33
C VAL A 107 -7.14 10.79 26.27
N ALA A 108 -5.91 10.89 25.77
CA ALA A 108 -5.53 11.74 24.64
C ALA A 108 -4.47 11.04 23.79
N PHE A 109 -4.39 11.42 22.52
CA PHE A 109 -3.32 11.01 21.60
C PHE A 109 -2.16 12.00 21.61
N ILE A 110 -0.96 11.46 21.38
CA ILE A 110 0.30 12.16 21.16
C ILE A 110 1.00 11.52 19.95
N LEU A 111 1.44 12.33 18.99
CA LEU A 111 2.30 11.92 17.89
C LEU A 111 3.74 12.34 18.21
N ALA A 112 4.68 11.43 18.02
CA ALA A 112 6.11 11.72 17.95
C ALA A 112 6.51 11.72 16.46
N PRO A 113 6.50 12.88 15.77
CA PRO A 113 6.85 12.93 14.35
C PRO A 113 8.36 12.71 14.17
N ASN A 114 8.78 12.02 13.10
CA ASN A 114 10.19 11.83 12.71
C ASN A 114 11.10 11.34 13.86
N THR A 115 10.54 10.61 14.82
CA THR A 115 11.23 10.13 16.03
C THR A 115 10.39 9.09 16.77
N SER A 116 11.00 8.38 17.73
CA SER A 116 10.28 7.50 18.65
C SER A 116 10.10 8.14 20.03
N PHE A 117 9.11 7.67 20.79
CA PHE A 117 8.95 7.96 22.21
C PHE A 117 10.18 7.53 23.01
N GLY A 118 10.84 6.43 22.61
CA GLY A 118 12.10 5.98 23.18
C GLY A 118 13.21 7.02 23.02
N ASP A 119 13.34 7.60 21.82
CA ASP A 119 14.34 8.64 21.53
C ASP A 119 14.05 9.91 22.32
N ILE A 120 12.80 10.34 22.42
CA ILE A 120 12.40 11.50 23.25
C ILE A 120 12.79 11.32 24.72
N LEU A 121 12.66 10.10 25.27
CA LEU A 121 13.09 9.81 26.64
C LEU A 121 14.62 9.81 26.80
N SER A 122 15.34 9.53 25.72
CA SER A 122 16.81 9.46 25.70
C SER A 122 17.48 10.82 25.47
N ASP A 123 16.86 11.70 24.68
CA ASP A 123 17.33 13.05 24.36
C ASP A 123 16.18 14.06 24.42
N LEU A 124 16.18 14.87 25.48
CA LEU A 124 15.16 15.89 25.72
C LEU A 124 15.18 17.03 24.69
N ASN A 125 16.25 17.18 23.90
CA ASN A 125 16.29 18.18 22.83
C ASN A 125 15.21 17.92 21.77
N ASN A 126 14.84 16.64 21.55
CA ASN A 126 13.81 16.23 20.61
C ASN A 126 12.45 16.88 20.89
N ILE A 127 12.13 17.18 22.17
CA ILE A 127 10.88 17.86 22.55
C ILE A 127 10.77 19.27 21.92
N SER A 128 11.91 19.91 21.65
CA SER A 128 11.97 21.27 21.12
C SER A 128 12.37 21.36 19.65
N GLU A 129 12.98 20.30 19.12
CA GLU A 129 13.41 20.18 17.72
C GLU A 129 12.19 20.20 16.80
N PHE A 130 12.25 21.01 15.73
CA PHE A 130 11.08 21.33 14.91
C PHE A 130 10.38 20.09 14.34
N GLU A 131 11.14 19.17 13.75
CA GLU A 131 10.62 17.98 13.06
C GLU A 131 10.28 16.84 14.03
N LYS A 132 10.73 16.93 15.29
CA LYS A 132 10.58 15.86 16.30
C LYS A 132 9.70 16.24 17.48
N ARG A 133 9.18 17.46 17.47
CA ARG A 133 8.38 18.01 18.55
C ARG A 133 7.10 17.20 18.68
N PRO A 134 6.79 16.64 19.86
CA PRO A 134 5.55 15.90 20.04
C PRO A 134 4.33 16.78 19.84
N LEU A 135 3.33 16.23 19.15
CA LEU A 135 2.08 16.90 18.82
C LEU A 135 0.92 16.20 19.52
N PHE A 136 0.06 16.95 20.18
CA PHE A 136 -1.05 16.43 20.98
C PHE A 136 -2.38 16.65 20.26
N SER A 137 -3.28 15.69 20.46
CA SER A 137 -4.70 15.83 20.10
C SER A 137 -5.39 16.98 20.84
N ILE A 138 -4.93 17.33 22.04
CA ILE A 138 -5.37 18.49 22.82
C ILE A 138 -4.64 19.75 22.30
N PRO A 139 -5.34 20.69 21.63
CA PRO A 139 -4.67 21.83 20.98
C PRO A 139 -3.92 22.75 21.96
N GLU A 140 -4.38 22.88 23.20
CA GLU A 140 -3.75 23.72 24.22
C GLU A 140 -2.38 23.20 24.68
N LEU A 141 -2.03 21.95 24.33
CA LEU A 141 -0.73 21.32 24.59
C LEU A 141 0.26 21.46 23.42
N ASN A 142 -0.16 22.06 22.31
CA ASN A 142 0.72 22.34 21.19
C ASN A 142 1.24 23.78 21.29
N LEU A 143 2.57 23.91 21.33
CA LEU A 143 3.24 25.21 21.43
C LEU A 143 2.81 26.11 20.26
N ASN A 144 2.49 27.37 20.56
CA ASN A 144 2.02 28.41 19.63
C ASN A 144 0.61 28.21 19.04
N GLU A 145 -0.13 27.16 19.43
CA GLU A 145 -1.47 26.87 18.86
C GLU A 145 -2.64 27.24 19.76
N SER A 146 -2.40 27.53 21.04
CA SER A 146 -3.43 27.82 22.06
C SER A 146 -4.36 29.01 21.77
N SER A 147 -4.14 29.76 20.69
CA SER A 147 -4.99 30.87 20.23
C SER A 147 -5.51 30.72 18.79
N SER A 148 -5.16 29.63 18.10
CA SER A 148 -5.66 29.33 16.76
C SER A 148 -6.91 28.46 16.87
N PRO A 149 -7.96 28.69 16.04
CA PRO A 149 -9.06 27.75 15.95
C PRO A 149 -8.63 26.42 15.29
N GLN A 150 -7.39 26.29 14.82
CA GLN A 150 -6.87 25.11 14.15
C GLN A 150 -6.40 24.05 15.17
N ALA A 151 -6.37 22.78 14.77
CA ALA A 151 -5.95 21.67 15.62
C ALA A 151 -5.16 20.68 14.78
N GLN A 152 -4.15 20.06 15.38
CA GLN A 152 -3.29 19.08 14.68
C GLN A 152 -4.04 17.78 14.33
N PHE A 153 -4.99 17.40 15.18
CA PHE A 153 -5.86 16.24 15.00
C PHE A 153 -7.26 16.73 14.65
N VAL A 154 -7.87 16.11 13.64
CA VAL A 154 -9.24 16.45 13.20
C VAL A 154 -10.09 15.20 13.07
N ASP A 155 -11.36 15.34 13.41
CA ASP A 155 -12.38 14.35 13.09
C ASP A 155 -12.81 14.52 11.63
N ILE A 156 -12.63 13.47 10.85
CA ILE A 156 -12.90 13.48 9.40
C ILE A 156 -14.40 13.33 9.12
N ASN A 157 -15.11 12.46 9.85
CA ASN A 157 -16.46 12.04 9.48
C ASN A 157 -17.42 11.74 10.65
N GLY A 158 -16.98 11.86 11.90
CA GLY A 158 -17.79 11.57 13.10
C GLY A 158 -17.85 10.09 13.49
N ASN A 159 -17.14 9.20 12.78
CA ASN A 159 -17.12 7.76 13.00
C ASN A 159 -15.79 7.25 13.57
N GLY A 160 -15.07 8.12 14.29
CA GLY A 160 -13.77 7.79 14.87
C GLY A 160 -12.62 7.79 13.85
N THR A 161 -12.84 8.28 12.63
CA THR A 161 -11.77 8.49 11.64
C THR A 161 -11.07 9.81 11.90
N ILE A 162 -9.78 9.74 12.17
CA ILE A 162 -8.97 10.87 12.62
C ILE A 162 -7.85 11.10 11.61
N GLY A 163 -7.73 12.33 11.15
CA GLY A 163 -6.60 12.78 10.33
C GLY A 163 -5.65 13.63 11.18
N ILE A 164 -4.35 13.49 10.92
CA ILE A 164 -3.30 14.26 11.55
C ILE A 164 -2.49 14.96 10.45
N SER A 165 -2.02 16.18 10.73
CA SER A 165 -0.80 16.67 10.09
C SER A 165 0.42 16.38 10.99
N ASP A 166 1.59 16.09 10.43
CA ASP A 166 2.80 15.75 11.20
C ASP A 166 3.71 16.96 11.51
N LEU A 167 3.41 18.11 10.90
CA LEU A 167 4.08 19.39 11.12
C LEU A 167 3.23 20.35 11.98
N PRO A 168 3.86 21.19 12.83
CA PRO A 168 3.15 22.27 13.53
C PRO A 168 2.29 23.11 12.58
N LEU A 169 1.09 23.53 12.99
CA LEU A 169 0.08 24.11 12.09
C LEU A 169 0.54 25.38 11.34
N GLU A 170 1.49 26.13 11.89
CA GLU A 170 2.07 27.29 11.21
C GLU A 170 2.90 26.94 9.96
N ASN A 171 3.31 25.66 9.82
CA ASN A 171 4.06 25.10 8.69
C ASN A 171 3.31 23.97 7.98
N SER A 172 2.21 23.46 8.55
CA SER A 172 1.37 22.44 7.92
C SER A 172 0.72 22.97 6.65
N LYS A 173 0.60 22.08 5.65
CA LYS A 173 -0.14 22.33 4.41
C LYS A 173 -1.65 22.09 4.58
N ARG A 174 -2.07 21.58 5.75
CA ARG A 174 -3.45 21.41 6.25
C ARG A 174 -4.30 20.49 5.37
N ASP A 175 -3.73 19.40 4.92
CA ASP A 175 -4.35 18.27 4.24
C ASP A 175 -4.85 17.20 5.22
N TYR A 176 -4.19 17.05 6.39
CA TYR A 176 -4.52 16.06 7.42
C TYR A 176 -4.52 14.62 6.92
N ASN A 177 -3.68 14.35 5.93
CA ASN A 177 -3.42 13.04 5.34
C ASN A 177 -2.08 12.46 5.78
N ASP A 178 -1.25 13.20 6.53
CA ASP A 178 0.07 12.73 6.94
C ASP A 178 -0.02 11.46 7.78
N LEU A 179 -1.10 11.31 8.58
CA LEU A 179 -1.45 10.04 9.21
C LEU A 179 -2.97 9.99 9.40
N ILE A 180 -3.64 8.98 8.83
CA ILE A 180 -5.07 8.74 8.99
C ILE A 180 -5.28 7.40 9.67
N TYR A 181 -6.08 7.38 10.73
CA TYR A 181 -6.44 6.16 11.45
C TYR A 181 -7.91 6.18 11.86
N GLN A 182 -8.51 5.01 12.04
CA GLN A 182 -9.80 4.88 12.71
C GLN A 182 -9.60 4.35 14.12
N VAL A 183 -10.31 4.94 15.09
CA VAL A 183 -10.36 4.43 16.46
C VAL A 183 -11.80 4.09 16.88
N ARG A 184 -11.94 2.95 17.57
CA ARG A 184 -13.21 2.48 18.16
C ARG A 184 -13.03 2.24 19.66
N GLY A 185 -14.14 2.23 20.40
CA GLY A 185 -14.13 2.13 21.87
C GLY A 185 -13.81 3.43 22.60
N LEU A 186 -13.77 4.55 21.87
CA LEU A 186 -13.54 5.90 22.38
C LEU A 186 -14.67 6.84 21.96
N GLU A 187 -15.12 7.70 22.88
CA GLU A 187 -15.96 8.86 22.58
C GLU A 187 -15.12 10.14 22.65
N GLY A 188 -14.85 10.75 21.50
CA GLY A 188 -13.96 11.91 21.35
C GLY A 188 -14.68 13.23 21.10
N ASN A 189 -13.98 14.34 21.35
CA ASN A 189 -14.44 15.70 21.05
C ASN A 189 -13.46 16.47 20.13
N LEU A 190 -12.87 15.78 19.15
CA LEU A 190 -12.03 16.41 18.16
C LEU A 190 -12.82 17.41 17.31
N PRO A 191 -12.17 18.49 16.83
CA PRO A 191 -12.82 19.40 15.92
C PRO A 191 -12.94 18.78 14.53
N ASN A 192 -14.05 19.07 13.85
CA ASN A 192 -14.33 18.56 12.53
C ASN A 192 -13.45 19.21 11.42
N ILE A 193 -13.12 18.44 10.40
CA ILE A 193 -12.20 18.81 9.31
C ILE A 193 -12.72 19.90 8.34
N GLU A 194 -14.03 20.07 8.17
CA GLU A 194 -14.66 20.85 7.07
C GLU A 194 -14.15 22.30 6.90
N ASN A 195 -13.75 22.95 8.00
CA ASN A 195 -13.24 24.34 7.96
C ASN A 195 -11.75 24.44 8.29
N ARG A 196 -11.03 23.33 8.16
CA ARG A 196 -9.62 23.19 8.55
C ARG A 196 -8.75 22.75 7.40
N ILE A 197 -9.28 21.87 6.57
CA ILE A 197 -8.56 21.37 5.41
C ILE A 197 -8.34 22.49 4.38
N ASP A 198 -7.16 22.50 3.77
CA ASP A 198 -6.91 23.34 2.60
C ASP A 198 -7.69 22.79 1.42
N SER A 199 -8.58 23.59 0.83
CA SER A 199 -9.43 23.14 -0.26
C SER A 199 -8.66 22.66 -1.50
N ASN A 200 -7.40 23.07 -1.67
CA ASN A 200 -6.57 22.60 -2.79
C ASN A 200 -5.86 21.28 -2.50
N ARG A 201 -5.90 20.83 -1.24
CA ARG A 201 -5.34 19.56 -0.77
C ARG A 201 -6.40 18.73 -0.05
N ASP A 202 -7.66 18.90 -0.45
CA ASP A 202 -8.74 18.09 0.07
C ASP A 202 -8.74 16.73 -0.64
N TRP A 203 -8.07 15.74 -0.03
CA TRP A 203 -7.97 14.38 -0.56
C TRP A 203 -9.30 13.62 -0.48
N ARG A 204 -10.30 14.11 0.25
CA ARG A 204 -11.54 13.36 0.53
C ARG A 204 -12.35 13.09 -0.74
N GLU A 205 -12.20 13.93 -1.76
CA GLU A 205 -12.86 13.77 -3.06
C GLU A 205 -12.02 12.94 -4.06
N SER A 206 -10.81 12.51 -3.68
CA SER A 206 -9.99 11.61 -4.49
C SER A 206 -10.54 10.17 -4.44
N PRO A 207 -10.19 9.29 -5.42
CA PRO A 207 -10.61 7.89 -5.39
C PRO A 207 -10.26 7.19 -4.06
N ILE A 208 -9.01 7.30 -3.61
CA ILE A 208 -8.58 6.71 -2.34
C ILE A 208 -9.28 7.34 -1.14
N GLY A 209 -9.54 8.66 -1.18
CA GLY A 209 -10.29 9.34 -0.13
C GLY A 209 -11.71 8.82 0.01
N GLN A 210 -12.39 8.55 -1.11
CA GLN A 210 -13.72 7.96 -1.10
C GLN A 210 -13.71 6.52 -0.59
N GLU A 211 -12.69 5.73 -0.93
CA GLU A 211 -12.51 4.38 -0.37
C GLU A 211 -12.35 4.39 1.15
N ILE A 212 -11.44 5.21 1.67
CA ILE A 212 -11.23 5.37 3.12
C ILE A 212 -12.54 5.79 3.80
N LEU A 213 -13.26 6.75 3.22
CA LEU A 213 -14.52 7.23 3.77
C LEU A 213 -15.63 6.17 3.71
N GLU A 214 -15.68 5.33 2.69
CA GLU A 214 -16.67 4.27 2.57
C GLU A 214 -16.37 3.11 3.53
N TYR A 215 -15.11 2.71 3.65
CA TYR A 215 -14.65 1.73 4.63
C TYR A 215 -15.01 2.13 6.07
N THR A 216 -14.73 3.38 6.42
CA THR A 216 -14.97 3.89 7.77
C THR A 216 -16.45 4.15 8.08
N LYS A 217 -17.30 4.38 7.06
CA LYS A 217 -18.76 4.44 7.20
C LYS A 217 -19.40 3.06 7.35
N SER A 218 -18.96 2.07 6.59
CA SER A 218 -19.53 0.72 6.60
C SER A 218 -19.24 -0.01 7.92
N SER A 219 -18.14 0.34 8.58
CA SER A 219 -17.70 -0.15 9.89
C SER A 219 -18.53 0.33 11.10
N ASN A 220 -19.85 0.52 10.96
CA ASN A 220 -20.70 1.26 11.92
C ASN A 220 -20.73 0.71 13.38
N LEU A 221 -20.70 1.68 14.30
CA LEU A 221 -20.68 1.76 15.78
C LEU A 221 -21.64 0.90 16.65
N ASN A 222 -22.24 -0.22 16.22
CA ASN A 222 -23.10 -1.00 17.14
C ASN A 222 -23.32 -2.49 16.78
N GLU A 223 -22.61 -3.07 15.81
CA GLU A 223 -22.68 -4.52 15.66
C GLU A 223 -21.77 -5.19 16.70
N PRO A 224 -22.31 -6.04 17.59
CA PRO A 224 -21.45 -6.95 18.33
C PRO A 224 -20.70 -7.77 17.30
N VAL A 225 -19.37 -7.79 17.39
CA VAL A 225 -18.53 -8.75 16.67
C VAL A 225 -19.06 -10.13 17.05
N VAL A 226 -19.92 -10.68 16.19
CA VAL A 226 -20.19 -12.10 16.18
C VAL A 226 -18.84 -12.67 15.76
N PRO A 227 -18.17 -13.50 16.57
CA PRO A 227 -17.05 -14.25 16.05
C PRO A 227 -17.62 -15.08 14.90
N GLU A 228 -17.33 -14.65 13.67
CA GLU A 228 -17.49 -15.53 12.54
C GLU A 228 -16.71 -16.81 12.87
N PRO A 229 -17.26 -17.99 12.54
CA PRO A 229 -16.59 -19.24 12.82
C PRO A 229 -15.18 -19.16 12.24
N GLU A 230 -14.16 -19.58 12.99
CA GLU A 230 -12.76 -19.64 12.55
C GLU A 230 -12.70 -20.12 11.10
N VAL A 231 -12.62 -19.17 10.17
CA VAL A 231 -12.11 -19.42 8.84
C VAL A 231 -10.63 -19.57 9.11
N VAL A 232 -10.14 -20.79 8.97
CA VAL A 232 -8.70 -21.03 8.84
C VAL A 232 -8.23 -19.98 7.84
N PRO A 233 -7.36 -19.02 8.22
CA PRO A 233 -6.97 -17.96 7.30
C PRO A 233 -6.48 -18.66 6.04
N GLU A 234 -7.20 -18.45 4.93
CA GLU A 234 -6.60 -18.72 3.64
C GLU A 234 -5.33 -17.85 3.62
N PRO A 235 -4.19 -18.41 3.19
CA PRO A 235 -2.97 -17.63 3.11
C PRO A 235 -3.29 -16.36 2.34
N ASP A 236 -2.81 -15.21 2.83
CA ASP A 236 -2.74 -14.00 2.04
C ASP A 236 -1.87 -14.34 0.83
N LEU A 237 -2.50 -14.65 -0.31
CA LEU A 237 -1.83 -15.19 -1.50
C LEU A 237 -1.02 -14.12 -2.25
N GLY A 238 -0.96 -12.90 -1.70
CA GLY A 238 -0.10 -11.83 -2.17
C GLY A 238 -0.74 -11.01 -3.27
N GLU A 239 -0.40 -9.73 -3.26
CA GLU A 239 -0.59 -8.82 -4.40
C GLU A 239 0.19 -9.34 -5.62
N GLY A 240 -0.28 -8.99 -6.82
CA GLY A 240 0.41 -9.38 -8.05
C GLY A 240 0.08 -10.78 -8.56
N VAL A 241 -1.12 -11.30 -8.29
CA VAL A 241 -1.52 -12.67 -8.67
C VAL A 241 -2.75 -12.71 -9.57
N PHE A 242 -3.07 -13.89 -10.09
CA PHE A 242 -4.22 -14.11 -10.96
C PHE A 242 -5.00 -15.35 -10.53
N GLU A 243 -6.32 -15.25 -10.43
CA GLU A 243 -7.21 -16.39 -10.18
C GLU A 243 -7.72 -16.98 -11.50
N VAL A 244 -7.55 -18.30 -11.67
CA VAL A 244 -8.00 -19.03 -12.86
C VAL A 244 -9.52 -19.17 -12.85
N GLY A 245 -10.18 -18.75 -13.93
CA GLY A 245 -11.62 -18.87 -14.10
C GLY A 245 -12.12 -20.32 -14.19
N GLU A 246 -13.44 -20.49 -14.09
CA GLU A 246 -14.11 -21.82 -13.99
C GLU A 246 -13.79 -22.81 -15.13
N THR A 247 -13.33 -22.34 -16.28
CA THR A 247 -12.98 -23.19 -17.42
C THR A 247 -11.59 -23.82 -17.31
N GLY A 248 -10.67 -23.21 -16.55
CA GLY A 248 -9.26 -23.58 -16.53
C GLY A 248 -8.49 -23.20 -17.80
N GLU A 249 -9.12 -22.53 -18.75
CA GLU A 249 -8.49 -22.10 -20.01
C GLU A 249 -7.94 -20.68 -19.86
N ILE A 250 -6.62 -20.53 -19.98
CA ILE A 250 -5.93 -19.23 -20.00
C ILE A 250 -5.50 -18.91 -21.43
N LYS A 251 -5.83 -17.73 -21.93
CA LYS A 251 -5.32 -17.27 -23.23
C LYS A 251 -4.39 -16.09 -23.05
N VAL A 252 -3.24 -16.14 -23.71
CA VAL A 252 -2.26 -15.06 -23.68
C VAL A 252 -2.07 -14.49 -25.08
N ASP A 253 -2.13 -13.17 -25.20
CA ASP A 253 -1.81 -12.42 -26.42
C ASP A 253 -0.58 -11.53 -26.15
N TYR A 254 0.51 -11.69 -26.90
CA TYR A 254 1.68 -10.80 -26.80
C TYR A 254 1.40 -9.52 -27.59
N LEU A 255 1.15 -8.41 -26.88
CA LEU A 255 0.61 -7.20 -27.48
C LEU A 255 1.68 -6.23 -27.93
N PHE A 256 2.71 -5.99 -27.14
CA PHE A 256 3.76 -5.02 -27.48
C PHE A 256 5.09 -5.36 -26.79
N ASP A 257 6.18 -4.97 -27.47
CA ASP A 257 7.57 -5.13 -27.04
C ASP A 257 8.31 -3.80 -27.19
N GLY A 258 8.51 -3.12 -26.07
CA GLY A 258 9.31 -1.91 -25.97
C GLY A 258 10.73 -2.16 -25.43
N GLY A 259 11.03 -3.39 -25.03
CA GLY A 259 12.20 -3.75 -24.24
C GLY A 259 13.41 -4.07 -25.11
N PHE A 260 14.61 -3.68 -24.68
CA PHE A 260 15.82 -4.04 -25.41
C PHE A 260 16.18 -5.52 -25.24
N PHE A 261 15.86 -6.11 -24.09
CA PHE A 261 16.26 -7.46 -23.73
C PHE A 261 15.31 -8.52 -24.31
N GLN A 262 15.85 -9.72 -24.55
CA GLN A 262 15.11 -10.80 -25.20
C GLN A 262 14.90 -11.96 -24.23
N GLY A 263 13.76 -11.90 -23.56
CA GLY A 263 13.43 -12.76 -22.45
C GLY A 263 12.41 -13.86 -22.72
N GLU A 264 12.00 -14.52 -21.64
CA GLU A 264 10.84 -15.41 -21.61
C GLU A 264 9.89 -15.01 -20.49
N VAL A 265 8.59 -15.06 -20.77
CA VAL A 265 7.53 -14.89 -19.76
C VAL A 265 6.88 -16.23 -19.49
N GLY A 266 6.67 -16.52 -18.22
CA GLY A 266 6.00 -17.73 -17.76
C GLY A 266 4.89 -17.42 -16.76
N ILE A 267 3.90 -18.29 -16.72
CA ILE A 267 2.89 -18.36 -15.66
C ILE A 267 3.15 -19.60 -14.81
N PHE A 268 2.96 -19.50 -13.49
CA PHE A 268 3.20 -20.60 -12.57
C PHE A 268 2.18 -20.61 -11.43
N SER A 269 1.60 -21.77 -11.14
CA SER A 269 0.68 -21.97 -10.02
C SER A 269 1.39 -21.71 -8.69
N LEU A 270 0.68 -21.11 -7.73
CA LEU A 270 1.11 -20.90 -6.35
C LEU A 270 0.67 -22.03 -5.42
N GLU A 271 -0.02 -23.06 -5.93
CA GLU A 271 -0.50 -24.20 -5.14
C GLU A 271 0.65 -24.82 -4.33
N ASP A 272 0.42 -25.03 -3.03
CA ASP A 272 1.40 -25.59 -2.09
C ASP A 272 2.72 -24.80 -1.93
N LEU A 273 2.79 -23.54 -2.41
CA LEU A 273 3.92 -22.66 -2.12
C LEU A 273 3.70 -21.90 -0.82
N ASN A 274 4.77 -21.76 -0.03
CA ASN A 274 4.75 -21.01 1.22
C ASN A 274 5.18 -19.55 0.95
N PRO A 275 4.32 -18.55 1.20
CA PRO A 275 4.66 -17.15 0.96
C PRO A 275 5.91 -16.66 1.71
N ASN A 276 6.22 -17.25 2.87
CA ASN A 276 7.43 -16.91 3.63
C ASN A 276 8.74 -17.30 2.92
N ASP A 277 8.65 -18.18 1.90
CA ASP A 277 9.80 -18.62 1.12
C ASP A 277 9.93 -17.83 -0.21
N PHE A 278 9.04 -16.87 -0.47
CA PHE A 278 9.15 -16.00 -1.63
C PHE A 278 10.49 -15.23 -1.62
N ALA A 279 11.02 -14.97 -2.81
CA ALA A 279 12.38 -14.46 -3.05
C ALA A 279 13.54 -15.40 -2.67
N SER A 280 13.29 -16.58 -2.09
CA SER A 280 14.35 -17.57 -1.87
C SER A 280 14.81 -18.23 -3.19
N GLU A 281 16.07 -18.68 -3.24
CA GLU A 281 16.58 -19.44 -4.40
C GLU A 281 15.73 -20.68 -4.71
N ALA A 282 15.20 -21.34 -3.67
CA ALA A 282 14.36 -22.52 -3.83
C ALA A 282 12.99 -22.18 -4.43
N PHE A 283 12.40 -21.06 -4.05
CA PHE A 283 11.17 -20.56 -4.66
C PHE A 283 11.38 -20.22 -6.13
N VAL A 284 12.46 -19.49 -6.45
CA VAL A 284 12.78 -19.12 -7.83
C VAL A 284 12.95 -20.37 -8.70
N GLU A 285 13.71 -21.37 -8.23
CA GLU A 285 13.88 -22.64 -8.95
C GLU A 285 12.54 -23.36 -9.17
N GLU A 286 11.68 -23.42 -8.16
CA GLU A 286 10.37 -24.07 -8.25
C GLU A 286 9.42 -23.33 -9.21
N ALA A 287 9.31 -22.00 -9.11
CA ALA A 287 8.48 -21.19 -9.99
C ALA A 287 8.90 -21.35 -11.46
N VAL A 288 10.21 -21.34 -11.72
CA VAL A 288 10.76 -21.58 -13.07
C VAL A 288 10.49 -23.00 -13.55
N ASN A 289 10.64 -24.02 -12.70
CA ASN A 289 10.31 -25.40 -13.06
C ASN A 289 8.82 -25.57 -13.38
N ARG A 290 7.93 -24.90 -12.63
CA ARG A 290 6.49 -24.87 -12.88
C ARG A 290 6.15 -24.21 -14.21
N ALA A 291 6.69 -23.03 -14.49
CA ALA A 291 6.52 -22.34 -15.78
C ALA A 291 6.96 -23.24 -16.96
N LYS A 292 8.08 -23.95 -16.82
CA LYS A 292 8.58 -24.86 -17.86
C LYS A 292 7.85 -26.19 -17.97
N SER A 293 6.99 -26.52 -17.00
CA SER A 293 6.39 -27.86 -16.89
C SER A 293 5.47 -28.18 -18.07
N ASN A 294 4.93 -27.14 -18.72
CA ASN A 294 3.90 -27.25 -19.75
C ASN A 294 2.73 -28.12 -19.28
N SER A 295 2.24 -27.81 -18.09
CA SER A 295 1.20 -28.54 -17.38
C SER A 295 0.30 -27.54 -16.62
N THR A 296 -0.71 -28.02 -15.91
CA THR A 296 -1.55 -27.14 -15.08
C THR A 296 -0.80 -26.40 -13.98
N GLN A 297 0.44 -26.78 -13.69
CA GLN A 297 1.33 -26.02 -12.80
C GLN A 297 1.94 -24.78 -13.44
N GLY A 298 1.97 -24.66 -14.77
CA GLY A 298 2.55 -23.50 -15.44
C GLY A 298 3.00 -23.75 -16.88
N HIS A 299 3.19 -22.64 -17.58
CA HIS A 299 3.58 -22.58 -18.99
C HIS A 299 4.51 -21.41 -19.26
N ILE A 300 5.42 -21.57 -20.23
CA ILE A 300 6.07 -20.44 -20.90
C ILE A 300 5.04 -19.91 -21.90
N VAL A 301 4.72 -18.62 -21.80
CA VAL A 301 3.65 -17.97 -22.56
C VAL A 301 4.16 -16.98 -23.60
N ILE A 302 5.41 -16.53 -23.46
CA ILE A 302 6.11 -15.70 -24.45
C ILE A 302 7.57 -16.13 -24.48
N SER A 303 8.11 -16.32 -25.69
CA SER A 303 9.55 -16.40 -25.95
C SER A 303 9.98 -15.31 -26.92
N ASP A 304 10.40 -14.16 -26.38
CA ASP A 304 10.63 -12.92 -27.14
C ASP A 304 11.71 -13.07 -28.23
N ALA A 305 12.70 -13.93 -27.99
CA ALA A 305 13.71 -14.25 -28.98
C ALA A 305 13.15 -14.85 -30.29
N THR A 306 11.91 -15.37 -30.28
CA THR A 306 11.31 -16.09 -31.42
C THR A 306 9.88 -15.68 -31.77
N GLU A 307 9.19 -14.93 -30.91
CA GLU A 307 7.78 -14.55 -31.06
C GLU A 307 7.64 -13.04 -31.15
N GLY A 308 6.89 -12.56 -32.15
CA GLY A 308 6.62 -11.12 -32.29
C GLY A 308 5.34 -10.70 -31.57
N ALA A 309 5.36 -9.49 -31.03
CA ALA A 309 4.16 -8.86 -30.48
C ALA A 309 3.22 -8.37 -31.58
N LYS A 310 1.93 -8.26 -31.26
CA LYS A 310 0.84 -7.88 -32.18
C LYS A 310 0.97 -6.47 -32.73
N PHE A 311 1.34 -5.53 -31.86
CA PHE A 311 1.58 -4.14 -32.19
C PHE A 311 3.08 -3.90 -32.25
N SER A 312 3.50 -3.03 -33.16
CA SER A 312 4.90 -2.64 -33.35
C SER A 312 4.95 -1.15 -33.68
N GLY A 313 5.96 -0.45 -33.19
CA GLY A 313 6.19 0.95 -33.51
C GLY A 313 7.13 1.63 -32.53
N ASP A 314 7.71 2.74 -32.98
CA ASP A 314 8.60 3.55 -32.15
C ASP A 314 7.82 4.40 -31.15
N LEU A 315 8.37 4.57 -29.95
CA LEU A 315 7.97 5.61 -28.99
C LEU A 315 8.92 6.81 -29.13
N GLU A 316 8.56 7.98 -28.58
CA GLU A 316 9.39 9.19 -28.73
C GLU A 316 10.80 9.00 -28.15
N TRP A 317 10.94 8.11 -27.17
CA TRP A 317 12.16 7.87 -26.40
C TRP A 317 12.75 6.46 -26.55
N GLU A 318 12.08 5.57 -27.28
CA GLU A 318 12.47 4.16 -27.46
C GLU A 318 12.18 3.68 -28.88
N ALA A 319 13.05 2.83 -29.41
CA ALA A 319 12.85 2.22 -30.72
C ALA A 319 11.92 1.01 -30.61
N ASP A 320 11.32 0.63 -31.73
CA ASP A 320 10.60 -0.64 -31.87
C ASP A 320 11.58 -1.83 -31.72
N PHE A 321 11.46 -2.59 -30.63
CA PHE A 321 12.27 -3.77 -30.37
C PHE A 321 11.60 -5.08 -30.74
N ASN A 322 10.31 -5.03 -31.07
CA ASN A 322 9.50 -6.17 -31.50
C ASN A 322 10.19 -6.95 -32.63
N ARG A 323 10.42 -8.25 -32.39
CA ARG A 323 11.08 -9.15 -33.34
C ARG A 323 10.30 -10.44 -33.52
N GLY A 324 10.39 -10.98 -34.72
CA GLY A 324 9.71 -12.23 -35.07
C GLY A 324 8.34 -11.97 -35.68
N GLU A 325 7.56 -13.03 -35.79
CA GLU A 325 6.22 -12.98 -36.38
C GLU A 325 5.20 -13.19 -35.27
N TYR A 326 4.16 -12.35 -35.26
CA TYR A 326 3.05 -12.50 -34.35
C TYR A 326 2.27 -13.78 -34.64
N SER A 327 2.17 -14.64 -33.63
CA SER A 327 1.62 -16.00 -33.74
C SER A 327 0.17 -16.14 -33.26
N ALA A 328 -0.54 -15.03 -33.08
CA ALA A 328 -1.88 -14.97 -32.49
C ALA A 328 -1.92 -15.41 -31.01
N LYS A 329 -3.09 -15.25 -30.40
CA LYS A 329 -3.38 -15.71 -29.03
C LYS A 329 -3.02 -17.18 -28.86
N GLN A 330 -2.30 -17.48 -27.79
CA GLN A 330 -2.00 -18.83 -27.36
C GLN A 330 -2.97 -19.26 -26.25
N SER A 331 -3.18 -20.56 -26.09
CA SER A 331 -4.13 -21.12 -25.12
C SER A 331 -3.46 -22.19 -24.27
N PHE A 332 -3.66 -22.10 -22.97
CA PHE A 332 -3.03 -22.90 -21.92
C PHE A 332 -4.09 -23.45 -20.97
N GLU A 333 -3.78 -24.57 -20.31
CA GLU A 333 -4.67 -25.20 -19.33
C GLU A 333 -4.07 -25.08 -17.93
N MET A 334 -4.83 -24.54 -16.99
CA MET A 334 -4.55 -24.53 -15.54
C MET A 334 -5.73 -25.11 -14.78
N ASN A 335 -5.58 -25.44 -13.49
CA ASN A 335 -6.73 -25.93 -12.75
C ASN A 335 -7.68 -24.75 -12.44
N PRO A 336 -9.01 -24.92 -12.62
CA PRO A 336 -9.98 -23.88 -12.26
C PRO A 336 -9.88 -23.49 -10.78
N GLY A 337 -9.85 -22.19 -10.48
CA GLY A 337 -9.71 -21.65 -9.13
C GLY A 337 -8.28 -21.64 -8.58
N ASP A 338 -7.29 -22.13 -9.32
CA ASP A 338 -5.89 -21.97 -8.92
C ASP A 338 -5.50 -20.49 -8.93
N ILE A 339 -4.59 -20.12 -8.04
CA ILE A 339 -3.91 -18.84 -8.10
C ILE A 339 -2.54 -19.04 -8.76
N PHE A 340 -2.17 -18.15 -9.67
CA PHE A 340 -0.87 -18.16 -10.34
C PHE A 340 -0.19 -16.80 -10.34
N GLY A 341 1.14 -16.83 -10.42
CA GLY A 341 1.99 -15.67 -10.66
C GLY A 341 2.55 -15.64 -12.08
N VAL A 342 3.07 -14.48 -12.48
CA VAL A 342 3.83 -14.28 -13.71
C VAL A 342 5.31 -14.10 -13.34
N VAL A 343 6.20 -14.67 -14.14
CA VAL A 343 7.65 -14.49 -14.02
C VAL A 343 8.23 -14.13 -15.39
N LEU A 344 9.06 -13.09 -15.42
CA LEU A 344 9.84 -12.67 -16.57
C LEU A 344 11.31 -12.99 -16.29
N VAL A 345 11.95 -13.70 -17.22
CA VAL A 345 13.42 -13.72 -17.33
C VAL A 345 13.77 -12.63 -18.33
N PRO A 346 14.38 -11.50 -17.92
CA PRO A 346 14.49 -10.37 -18.84
C PRO A 346 15.40 -10.62 -20.05
N ASP A 347 16.51 -11.32 -19.86
CA ASP A 347 17.48 -11.63 -20.92
C ASP A 347 17.86 -13.11 -20.86
N GLY A 348 17.46 -13.85 -21.90
CA GLY A 348 17.67 -15.29 -22.04
C GLY A 348 16.45 -16.12 -21.67
N THR A 349 16.69 -17.42 -21.49
CA THR A 349 15.64 -18.44 -21.28
C THR A 349 15.56 -18.92 -19.84
N PHE A 350 14.43 -19.52 -19.48
CA PHE A 350 14.27 -20.22 -18.21
C PHE A 350 15.25 -21.39 -18.04
N ASP A 351 15.69 -22.04 -19.13
CA ASP A 351 16.74 -23.06 -19.09
C ASP A 351 18.09 -22.45 -18.70
N GLU A 352 18.44 -21.30 -19.26
CA GLU A 352 19.70 -20.60 -18.97
C GLU A 352 19.73 -20.07 -17.53
N LEU A 353 18.62 -19.54 -17.04
CA LEU A 353 18.48 -19.07 -15.66
C LEU A 353 18.80 -20.17 -14.64
N LEU A 354 18.30 -21.40 -14.83
CA LEU A 354 18.59 -22.52 -13.92
C LEU A 354 20.04 -23.00 -13.99
N ILE A 355 20.69 -22.88 -15.16
CA ILE A 355 22.08 -23.32 -15.35
C ILE A 355 23.07 -22.30 -14.80
N ASN A 356 22.78 -21.01 -14.98
CA ASN A 356 23.66 -19.92 -14.58
C ASN A 356 22.87 -18.68 -14.14
N PRO A 357 22.34 -18.65 -12.90
CA PRO A 357 21.52 -17.56 -12.38
C PRO A 357 22.19 -16.18 -12.40
N SER A 358 23.53 -16.12 -12.51
CA SER A 358 24.29 -14.88 -12.57
C SER A 358 24.47 -14.30 -13.97
N ALA A 359 24.08 -15.03 -15.03
CA ALA A 359 24.21 -14.59 -16.42
C ALA A 359 22.93 -14.03 -17.02
N SER A 360 21.77 -14.48 -16.54
CA SER A 360 20.48 -13.84 -16.82
C SER A 360 20.31 -12.68 -15.83
N ASN A 361 19.70 -11.58 -16.28
CA ASN A 361 19.19 -10.60 -15.32
C ASN A 361 18.27 -11.32 -14.32
N SER A 362 18.24 -10.87 -13.07
CA SER A 362 17.42 -11.52 -12.04
C SER A 362 15.97 -11.63 -12.51
N PRO A 363 15.29 -12.77 -12.29
CA PRO A 363 13.90 -12.92 -12.71
C PRO A 363 13.03 -11.91 -11.97
N LEU A 364 12.05 -11.38 -12.70
CA LEU A 364 11.09 -10.39 -12.22
C LEU A 364 9.74 -11.08 -12.09
N PHE A 365 9.15 -11.02 -10.90
CA PHE A 365 7.88 -11.64 -10.59
C PHE A 365 6.78 -10.61 -10.53
N SER A 366 5.55 -11.04 -10.86
CA SER A 366 4.36 -10.22 -10.60
C SER A 366 4.14 -9.98 -9.10
N LEU A 367 4.57 -10.92 -8.24
CA LEU A 367 4.49 -10.81 -6.79
C LEU A 367 5.61 -9.89 -6.24
N PRO A 368 5.30 -8.74 -5.63
CA PRO A 368 6.32 -7.84 -5.08
C PRO A 368 7.25 -8.52 -4.05
N THR A 369 6.69 -9.37 -3.19
CA THR A 369 7.39 -10.15 -2.17
C THR A 369 8.37 -11.18 -2.74
N ALA A 370 8.23 -11.56 -4.01
CA ALA A 370 9.18 -12.45 -4.69
C ALA A 370 10.35 -11.68 -5.34
N ASN A 371 10.27 -10.35 -5.43
CA ASN A 371 11.30 -9.51 -6.01
C ASN A 371 12.30 -9.02 -4.96
N THR A 372 13.59 -9.04 -5.29
CA THR A 372 14.65 -8.66 -4.33
C THR A 372 14.62 -7.18 -3.88
N ASN A 373 13.94 -6.31 -4.65
CA ASN A 373 13.69 -4.92 -4.29
C ASN A 373 12.35 -4.71 -3.57
N GLY A 374 11.53 -5.75 -3.43
CA GLY A 374 10.19 -5.68 -2.83
C GLY A 374 9.17 -4.88 -3.65
N GLN A 375 9.48 -4.53 -4.90
CA GLN A 375 8.61 -3.69 -5.73
C GLN A 375 7.84 -4.51 -6.77
N GLY A 376 6.63 -4.06 -7.10
CA GLY A 376 5.89 -4.54 -8.26
C GLY A 376 6.68 -4.31 -9.55
N GLN A 377 6.71 -5.32 -10.42
CA GLN A 377 7.34 -5.26 -11.76
C GLN A 377 6.31 -5.38 -12.88
N ILE A 378 5.02 -5.39 -12.49
CA ILE A 378 3.86 -5.54 -13.36
C ILE A 378 2.87 -4.44 -13.02
N ALA A 379 2.21 -3.90 -14.04
CA ALA A 379 1.13 -2.94 -13.88
C ALA A 379 -0.06 -3.31 -14.76
N GLU A 380 -1.26 -2.97 -14.30
CA GLU A 380 -2.51 -3.23 -14.99
C GLU A 380 -2.85 -2.07 -15.92
N ILE A 381 -2.93 -2.32 -17.23
CA ILE A 381 -3.41 -1.33 -18.20
C ILE A 381 -4.94 -1.30 -18.22
N PHE A 382 -5.55 -2.48 -18.13
CA PHE A 382 -6.98 -2.67 -18.32
C PHE A 382 -7.42 -3.98 -17.66
N ALA A 383 -8.54 -3.95 -16.92
CA ALA A 383 -9.19 -5.17 -16.44
C ALA A 383 -10.71 -5.14 -16.66
N THR A 384 -11.21 -6.29 -17.09
CA THR A 384 -12.63 -6.64 -17.11
C THR A 384 -12.80 -8.05 -16.59
N LYS A 385 -14.04 -8.46 -16.34
CA LYS A 385 -14.33 -9.83 -15.90
C LYS A 385 -13.86 -10.85 -16.94
N GLY A 386 -12.72 -11.50 -16.67
CA GLY A 386 -12.13 -12.54 -17.50
C GLY A 386 -11.13 -12.07 -18.55
N ARG A 387 -10.71 -10.80 -18.55
CA ARG A 387 -9.58 -10.29 -19.34
C ARG A 387 -8.84 -9.19 -18.58
N THR A 388 -7.54 -9.35 -18.47
CA THR A 388 -6.61 -8.31 -17.99
C THR A 388 -5.55 -8.05 -19.06
N ILE A 389 -5.15 -6.79 -19.23
CA ILE A 389 -3.95 -6.41 -19.97
C ILE A 389 -2.95 -5.89 -18.95
N VAL A 390 -1.76 -6.47 -18.97
CA VAL A 390 -0.68 -6.15 -18.05
C VAL A 390 0.57 -5.75 -18.80
N SER A 391 1.37 -4.95 -18.14
CA SER A 391 2.58 -4.33 -18.65
C SER A 391 3.72 -4.62 -17.67
N LEU A 392 4.90 -4.98 -18.17
CA LEU A 392 6.04 -5.39 -17.36
C LEU A 392 7.25 -4.52 -17.66
N GLU A 393 8.08 -4.31 -16.65
CA GLU A 393 9.45 -3.82 -16.82
C GLU A 393 10.40 -5.03 -17.01
N ASP A 394 11.43 -4.87 -17.84
CA ASP A 394 12.52 -5.85 -18.03
C ASP A 394 13.76 -5.52 -17.16
N THR A 395 13.69 -4.44 -16.40
CA THR A 395 14.65 -4.10 -15.34
C THR A 395 13.93 -3.83 -14.02
N PHE A 396 14.62 -3.98 -12.89
CA PHE A 396 14.03 -3.63 -11.61
C PHE A 396 13.56 -2.17 -11.60
N ALA A 397 12.27 -1.97 -11.33
CA ALA A 397 11.73 -0.69 -10.95
C ALA A 397 12.63 -0.05 -9.87
N SER A 398 13.06 1.18 -10.12
CA SER A 398 13.86 1.96 -9.18
C SER A 398 13.74 3.44 -9.53
N PRO A 399 14.09 4.38 -8.63
CA PRO A 399 14.08 5.81 -8.93
C PRO A 399 15.00 6.26 -10.09
N LYS A 400 15.71 5.33 -10.73
CA LYS A 400 16.60 5.55 -11.88
C LYS A 400 16.19 4.76 -13.13
N SER A 401 15.22 3.85 -13.06
CA SER A 401 14.64 3.24 -14.25
C SER A 401 13.70 4.24 -14.92
N SER A 402 13.33 3.97 -16.18
CA SER A 402 12.38 4.79 -16.93
C SER A 402 10.96 4.66 -16.38
N ILE A 403 10.62 3.50 -15.79
CA ILE A 403 9.31 3.22 -15.18
C ILE A 403 8.20 3.44 -16.24
N ASP A 404 8.44 3.08 -17.49
CA ASP A 404 7.46 3.14 -18.58
C ASP A 404 6.53 1.92 -18.58
N TYR A 405 6.98 0.78 -18.05
CA TYR A 405 6.33 -0.53 -18.11
C TYR A 405 5.96 -0.98 -19.53
N ASN A 406 6.65 -0.48 -20.56
CA ASN A 406 6.37 -0.81 -21.96
C ASN A 406 7.18 -1.98 -22.49
N ASP A 407 8.08 -2.55 -21.68
CA ASP A 407 9.04 -3.55 -22.16
C ASP A 407 8.34 -4.81 -22.66
N VAL A 408 7.39 -5.33 -21.89
CA VAL A 408 6.54 -6.45 -22.31
C VAL A 408 5.09 -6.16 -21.95
N ILE A 409 4.20 -6.19 -22.95
CA ILE A 409 2.76 -6.02 -22.73
C ILE A 409 2.04 -7.25 -23.24
N LEU A 410 1.18 -7.81 -22.39
CA LEU A 410 0.41 -9.01 -22.72
C LEU A 410 -1.03 -8.91 -22.21
N SER A 411 -1.94 -9.54 -22.94
CA SER A 411 -3.31 -9.76 -22.48
C SER A 411 -3.45 -11.17 -21.95
N ILE A 412 -4.07 -11.33 -20.78
CA ILE A 412 -4.46 -12.60 -20.18
C ILE A 412 -5.98 -12.66 -20.16
N GLU A 413 -6.57 -13.65 -20.84
CA GLU A 413 -7.99 -13.97 -20.76
C GLU A 413 -8.20 -15.28 -20.00
N GLY A 414 -9.34 -15.40 -19.33
CA GLY A 414 -9.69 -16.59 -18.54
C GLY A 414 -9.19 -16.56 -17.10
N ALA A 415 -8.57 -15.47 -16.66
CA ALA A 415 -8.20 -15.21 -15.28
C ALA A 415 -8.60 -13.80 -14.84
N GLU A 416 -8.70 -13.62 -13.53
CA GLU A 416 -8.93 -12.33 -12.86
C GLU A 416 -7.66 -11.89 -12.12
N ALA A 417 -7.18 -10.68 -12.37
CA ALA A 417 -6.03 -10.12 -11.67
C ALA A 417 -6.40 -9.69 -10.26
N ILE A 418 -5.52 -9.92 -9.29
CA ILE A 418 -5.69 -9.60 -7.88
C ILE A 418 -4.45 -8.85 -7.39
N GLY A 419 -4.67 -7.63 -6.88
CA GLY A 419 -3.62 -6.81 -6.28
C GLY A 419 -2.54 -6.35 -7.27
N ILE A 420 -2.91 -5.98 -8.51
CA ILE A 420 -1.98 -5.38 -9.47
C ILE A 420 -2.26 -3.88 -9.54
N SER A 421 -1.25 -3.03 -9.34
CA SER A 421 -1.39 -1.58 -9.44
C SER A 421 -1.77 -1.16 -10.87
N ALA A 422 -2.68 -0.18 -11.02
CA ALA A 422 -2.98 0.36 -12.32
C ALA A 422 -1.76 1.09 -12.90
N ILE A 423 -1.51 0.92 -14.20
CA ILE A 423 -0.38 1.52 -14.91
C ILE A 423 -0.39 3.05 -14.78
N ALA A 424 -1.56 3.68 -14.77
CA ALA A 424 -1.70 5.12 -14.59
C ALA A 424 -1.13 5.62 -13.25
N ASP A 425 -1.02 4.75 -12.25
CA ASP A 425 -0.52 5.10 -10.92
C ASP A 425 1.00 4.92 -10.81
N VAL A 426 1.59 4.01 -11.60
CA VAL A 426 3.00 3.65 -11.48
C VAL A 426 3.86 4.14 -12.64
N ILE A 427 3.29 4.45 -13.81
CA ILE A 427 4.04 4.91 -14.98
C ILE A 427 4.70 6.27 -14.74
N GLY A 428 5.94 6.41 -15.20
CA GLY A 428 6.69 7.67 -15.14
C GLY A 428 6.07 8.74 -16.04
N ASP A 429 5.78 9.93 -15.49
CA ASP A 429 5.11 11.03 -16.21
C ASP A 429 5.82 11.43 -17.53
N ASN A 430 7.15 11.34 -17.58
CA ASN A 430 7.95 11.68 -18.76
C ASN A 430 8.12 10.53 -19.76
N ARG A 431 7.52 9.37 -19.48
CA ARG A 431 7.56 8.12 -20.25
C ARG A 431 6.17 7.51 -20.41
N ASN A 432 5.12 8.31 -20.24
CA ASN A 432 3.75 7.83 -20.38
C ASN A 432 3.37 7.63 -21.85
N TRP A 433 3.33 6.38 -22.29
CA TRP A 433 3.00 5.99 -23.67
C TRP A 433 1.51 5.72 -23.91
N LEU A 434 0.66 5.79 -22.88
CA LEU A 434 -0.77 5.44 -22.99
C LEU A 434 -1.54 6.35 -23.97
N GLU A 435 -1.10 7.60 -24.12
CA GLU A 435 -1.70 8.58 -25.05
C GLU A 435 -1.06 8.56 -26.45
N THR A 436 -0.18 7.60 -26.72
CA THR A 436 0.40 7.41 -28.06
C THR A 436 -0.52 6.57 -28.96
N GLU A 437 -0.26 6.53 -30.26
CA GLU A 437 -1.02 5.67 -31.20
C GLU A 437 -0.99 4.19 -30.79
N ILE A 438 0.12 3.72 -30.22
CA ILE A 438 0.29 2.35 -29.72
C ILE A 438 -0.54 2.15 -28.45
N GLY A 439 -0.47 3.11 -27.50
CA GLY A 439 -1.26 3.08 -26.27
C GLY A 439 -2.77 3.05 -26.53
N GLU A 440 -3.25 3.93 -27.42
CA GLU A 440 -4.64 3.96 -27.85
C GLU A 440 -5.06 2.65 -28.54
N ALA A 441 -4.17 2.04 -29.34
CA ALA A 441 -4.45 0.76 -30.00
C ALA A 441 -4.56 -0.41 -29.00
N ILE A 442 -3.71 -0.44 -27.97
CA ILE A 442 -3.75 -1.46 -26.91
C ILE A 442 -5.00 -1.30 -26.04
N LEU A 443 -5.35 -0.06 -25.65
CA LEU A 443 -6.57 0.23 -24.90
C LEU A 443 -7.82 -0.16 -25.70
N ALA A 444 -7.86 0.20 -26.99
CA ALA A 444 -8.95 -0.18 -27.89
C ALA A 444 -9.06 -1.70 -28.06
N TYR A 445 -7.93 -2.42 -28.03
CA TYR A 445 -7.93 -3.88 -28.04
C TYR A 445 -8.56 -4.49 -26.77
N GLY A 446 -8.35 -3.86 -25.60
CA GLY A 446 -9.01 -4.25 -24.35
C GLY A 446 -10.53 -4.07 -24.38
N ASP A 447 -10.97 -2.93 -24.94
CA ASP A 447 -12.39 -2.54 -25.05
C ASP A 447 -13.20 -3.38 -26.05
N ASP A 448 -12.54 -4.06 -27.00
CA ASP A 448 -13.24 -4.85 -28.00
C ASP A 448 -13.69 -6.20 -27.41
N ALA A 449 -15.00 -6.31 -27.16
CA ALA A 449 -15.61 -7.51 -26.59
C ALA A 449 -15.66 -8.70 -27.58
N ASP A 450 -15.34 -8.50 -28.87
CA ASP A 450 -15.66 -9.45 -29.94
C ASP A 450 -14.55 -9.64 -31.03
N LEU A 451 -13.27 -9.43 -30.72
CA LEU A 451 -12.14 -9.82 -31.61
C LEU A 451 -11.54 -11.21 -31.34
#